data_AF-A0AA36G8W6-F1
#
_entry.id   AF-A0AA36G8W6-F1
#
_cell.length_a   1.000
_cell.length_b   1.000
_cell.length_c   1.000
_cell.angle_alpha   90.00
_cell.angle_beta   90.00
_cell.angle_gamma   90.00
#
_symmetry.space_group_name_H-M   'P 1'
#
loop_
_entity.id
_entity.type
_entity.pdbx_description
1 polymer ?
#
loop_
_entity_poly.entity_id
_entity_poly.type
_entity_poly.pdbx_seq_one_letter_code
_entity_poly.pdbx_strand_id
1 'polypeptide(L)'
;MDTETLLPRLGPEKAMLRSSGSSKRCTFLCLILIILLLVFAVLTTRRYYLPDYKALIVDLDKPVQIKTSIATGITLNCPFDGCVRPFVPMAPLWIASKGDQIAACKIEKNMSTFLTAMMCYLNRTEEFLAAGRALHSESWNQRYCRNTIEFIEENRPFNLSDLPPRQTKSWHTMVIVRDPLDRFVSGFVEKCLNTQPSPGWRYICYRCFGDISCFLNELLHRLKSFVLKPQRHIEAQHFAPQTWYCGFENIEYKLINYGTDHASRDVMNRQIAEFLEQSGVERR
;
A
#
# COMPACT_ATOMS: atom_id res chain seq x y z
N MET A 1 71.02 -4.89 47.52
CA MET A 1 72.01 -3.94 48.07
C MET A 1 71.29 -2.62 48.22
N ASP A 2 70.84 -2.38 49.44
CA ASP A 2 70.26 -1.11 49.89
C ASP A 2 71.33 -0.01 49.92
N THR A 3 70.90 1.22 49.68
CA THR A 3 71.21 2.34 50.57
C THR A 3 70.20 3.47 50.31
N GLU A 4 69.42 3.77 51.36
CA GLU A 4 68.76 5.06 51.60
C GLU A 4 69.75 6.23 51.47
N THR A 5 69.26 7.45 51.19
CA THR A 5 69.26 8.53 52.20
C THR A 5 68.60 9.85 51.73
N LEU A 6 67.79 10.38 52.66
CA LEU A 6 67.58 11.80 53.05
C LEU A 6 66.68 12.77 52.22
N LEU A 7 65.51 13.02 52.81
CA LEU A 7 64.70 14.26 52.80
C LEU A 7 65.45 15.46 53.42
N PRO A 8 64.95 16.70 53.22
CA PRO A 8 64.25 17.33 54.35
C PRO A 8 62.97 18.11 54.00
N ARG A 9 62.18 18.32 55.07
CA ARG A 9 60.85 18.94 55.19
C ARG A 9 60.84 20.47 54.99
N LEU A 10 59.65 21.02 54.71
CA LEU A 10 59.01 22.26 55.25
C LEU A 10 57.68 22.46 54.46
N GLY A 11 56.48 22.24 55.00
CA GLY A 11 55.72 23.17 55.86
C GLY A 11 54.45 23.66 55.10
N PRO A 12 53.24 23.69 55.69
CA PRO A 12 51.99 23.86 54.94
C PRO A 12 51.52 25.31 54.90
N GLU A 13 51.21 25.85 53.71
CA GLU A 13 50.49 27.12 53.58
C GLU A 13 49.11 26.92 52.95
N LYS A 14 48.10 27.32 53.72
CA LYS A 14 46.69 27.35 53.36
C LYS A 14 46.47 28.35 52.23
N ALA A 15 46.03 27.88 51.06
CA ALA A 15 45.37 28.72 50.08
C ALA A 15 43.88 28.31 49.99
N MET A 16 43.07 29.00 50.79
CA MET A 16 41.62 29.01 50.70
C MET A 16 41.22 29.79 49.43
N LEU A 17 40.83 29.09 48.37
CA LEU A 17 40.23 29.70 47.17
C LEU A 17 38.86 29.09 46.89
N ARG A 18 37.84 29.88 47.19
CA ARG A 18 36.44 29.73 46.76
C ARG A 18 36.37 29.61 45.23
N SER A 19 35.75 28.55 44.71
CA SER A 19 35.18 28.57 43.34
C SER A 19 33.92 27.68 43.21
N SER A 20 33.05 27.68 44.22
CA SER A 20 31.69 27.15 44.09
C SER A 20 30.77 28.21 43.48
N GLY A 21 30.57 28.20 42.15
CA GLY A 21 29.52 29.01 41.53
C GLY A 21 29.52 29.13 40.01
N SER A 22 30.69 29.00 39.37
CA SER A 22 30.80 29.23 37.91
C SER A 22 30.51 27.99 37.06
N SER A 23 30.89 26.79 37.54
CA SER A 23 30.76 25.55 36.78
C SER A 23 29.30 25.14 36.55
N LYS A 24 28.45 25.24 37.57
CA LYS A 24 27.01 24.87 37.50
C LYS A 24 26.20 25.80 36.59
N ARG A 25 26.57 27.08 36.50
CA ARG A 25 25.91 28.04 35.59
C ARG A 25 26.22 27.74 34.12
N CYS A 26 27.46 27.36 33.80
CA CYS A 26 27.83 26.94 32.45
C CYS A 26 27.12 25.64 32.03
N THR A 27 27.01 24.66 32.93
CA THR A 27 26.28 23.41 32.62
C THR A 27 24.80 23.67 32.40
N PHE A 28 24.18 24.54 33.20
CA PHE A 28 22.77 24.90 33.07
C PHE A 28 22.47 25.64 31.76
N LEU A 29 23.32 26.61 31.38
CA LEU A 29 23.19 27.32 30.10
C LEU A 29 23.37 26.39 28.90
N CYS A 30 24.31 25.44 28.97
CA CYS A 30 24.53 24.46 27.91
C CYS A 30 23.33 23.51 27.75
N LEU A 31 22.73 23.07 28.87
CA LEU A 31 21.50 22.26 28.85
C LEU A 31 20.32 23.01 28.23
N ILE A 32 20.14 24.29 28.58
CA ILE A 32 19.11 25.13 27.95
C ILE A 32 19.35 25.24 26.44
N LEU A 33 20.59 25.47 26.00
CA LEU A 33 20.90 25.59 24.58
C LEU A 33 20.61 24.28 23.81
N ILE A 34 20.96 23.13 24.40
CA ILE A 34 20.67 21.80 23.81
C ILE A 34 19.16 21.58 23.73
N ILE A 35 18.40 21.90 24.78
CA ILE A 35 16.93 21.78 24.77
C ILE A 35 16.34 22.70 23.70
N LEU A 36 16.81 23.94 23.58
CA LEU A 36 16.35 24.88 22.55
C LEU A 36 16.66 24.39 21.14
N LEU A 37 17.84 23.79 20.92
CA LEU A 37 18.21 23.18 19.63
C LEU A 37 17.37 21.96 19.31
N LEU A 38 17.07 21.10 20.30
CA LEU A 38 16.17 19.95 20.14
C LEU A 38 14.74 20.39 19.87
N VAL A 39 14.22 21.39 20.59
CA VAL A 39 12.90 21.97 20.33
C VAL A 39 12.84 22.61 18.96
N PHE A 40 13.86 23.36 18.55
CA PHE A 40 13.93 23.94 17.22
C PHE A 40 14.01 22.85 16.13
N ALA A 41 14.78 21.79 16.33
CA ALA A 41 14.83 20.64 15.42
C ALA A 41 13.47 19.93 15.34
N VAL A 42 12.77 19.74 16.46
CA VAL A 42 11.42 19.15 16.49
C VAL A 42 10.38 20.06 15.82
N LEU A 43 10.44 21.37 16.06
CA LEU A 43 9.50 22.33 15.46
C LEU A 43 9.76 22.51 13.96
N THR A 44 11.01 22.54 13.53
CA THR A 44 11.38 22.62 12.11
C THR A 44 11.07 21.32 11.38
N THR A 45 11.35 20.15 11.96
CA THR A 45 10.92 18.86 11.40
C THR A 45 9.40 18.75 11.35
N ARG A 46 8.67 19.19 12.38
CA ARG A 46 7.20 19.23 12.35
C ARG A 46 6.67 20.12 11.23
N ARG A 47 7.29 21.29 10.98
CA ARG A 47 6.87 22.22 9.92
C ARG A 47 7.31 21.80 8.51
N TYR A 48 8.44 21.09 8.38
CA TYR A 48 8.95 20.58 7.10
C TYR A 48 8.36 19.22 6.70
N TYR A 49 7.96 18.37 7.65
CA TYR A 49 7.49 17.01 7.38
C TYR A 49 5.99 16.78 7.62
N LEU A 50 5.27 17.71 8.27
CA LEU A 50 3.80 17.68 8.31
C LEU A 50 3.26 18.90 7.55
N PRO A 51 3.10 18.82 6.21
CA PRO A 51 2.27 19.78 5.52
C PRO A 51 0.85 19.70 6.09
N ASP A 52 0.23 20.86 6.32
CA ASP A 52 -1.13 21.04 6.83
C ASP A 52 -2.14 20.22 5.99
N TYR A 53 -2.50 19.03 6.48
CA TYR A 53 -3.44 18.10 5.85
C TYR A 53 -4.89 18.57 5.87
N LYS A 54 -5.17 19.74 6.48
CA LYS A 54 -6.51 20.33 6.56
C LYS A 54 -6.98 20.99 5.24
N ALA A 55 -6.13 21.11 4.23
CA ALA A 55 -6.49 21.68 2.93
C ALA A 55 -6.98 20.64 1.89
N LEU A 56 -7.03 19.34 2.24
CA LEU A 56 -7.43 18.29 1.30
C LEU A 56 -8.97 18.12 1.22
N ILE A 57 -9.69 19.21 1.01
CA ILE A 57 -11.07 19.14 0.52
C ILE A 57 -10.97 19.43 -0.97
N VAL A 58 -10.82 18.36 -1.76
CA VAL A 58 -11.01 18.44 -3.21
C VAL A 58 -12.50 18.69 -3.43
N ASP A 59 -12.82 19.85 -3.96
CA ASP A 59 -14.18 20.22 -4.37
C ASP A 59 -14.59 19.34 -5.56
N LEU A 60 -15.28 18.25 -5.25
CA LEU A 60 -15.74 17.22 -6.20
C LEU A 60 -17.19 17.48 -6.68
N ASP A 61 -17.75 18.66 -6.42
CA ASP A 61 -19.17 18.97 -6.65
C ASP A 61 -19.57 19.13 -8.13
N LYS A 62 -18.76 18.65 -9.08
CA LYS A 62 -19.20 18.49 -10.48
C LYS A 62 -19.62 17.04 -10.73
N PRO A 63 -20.93 16.74 -10.80
CA PRO A 63 -21.39 15.38 -11.09
C PRO A 63 -20.94 14.97 -12.49
N VAL A 64 -19.99 14.03 -12.56
CA VAL A 64 -19.72 13.28 -13.78
C VAL A 64 -20.89 12.34 -13.99
N GLN A 65 -21.73 12.67 -14.98
CA GLN A 65 -22.87 11.85 -15.36
C GLN A 65 -22.37 10.55 -16.03
N ILE A 66 -22.22 9.47 -15.27
CA ILE A 66 -21.93 8.13 -15.80
C ILE A 66 -23.26 7.46 -16.15
N LYS A 67 -23.61 7.43 -17.44
CA LYS A 67 -24.74 6.60 -17.92
C LYS A 67 -24.30 5.14 -17.96
N THR A 68 -24.74 4.34 -17.00
CA THR A 68 -24.56 2.89 -17.00
C THR A 68 -25.62 2.23 -17.90
N SER A 69 -25.19 1.59 -18.98
CA SER A 69 -25.96 0.59 -19.71
C SER A 69 -25.19 -0.72 -19.64
N ILE A 70 -25.70 -1.65 -18.85
CA ILE A 70 -25.24 -3.03 -18.80
C ILE A 70 -25.77 -3.72 -20.06
N ALA A 71 -24.91 -4.48 -20.73
CA ALA A 71 -25.09 -5.14 -22.03
C ALA A 71 -24.66 -4.28 -23.24
N THR A 72 -23.69 -4.83 -23.99
CA THR A 72 -23.12 -4.37 -25.27
C THR A 72 -22.45 -3.00 -25.26
N GLY A 73 -21.13 -2.99 -25.01
CA GLY A 73 -20.26 -1.86 -25.31
C GLY A 73 -20.44 -0.67 -24.37
N ILE A 74 -19.53 -0.53 -23.41
CA ILE A 74 -19.35 0.76 -22.73
C ILE A 74 -18.84 1.75 -23.79
N THR A 75 -19.75 2.47 -24.44
CA THR A 75 -19.40 3.74 -25.10
C THR A 75 -19.15 4.74 -23.97
N LEU A 76 -17.89 4.81 -23.52
CA LEU A 76 -17.44 5.97 -22.77
C LEU A 76 -17.59 7.15 -23.72
N ASN A 77 -18.66 7.94 -23.55
CA ASN A 77 -18.71 9.29 -24.10
C ASN A 77 -17.61 10.07 -23.40
N CYS A 78 -16.41 10.00 -23.98
CA CYS A 78 -15.26 10.73 -23.54
C CYS A 78 -15.49 12.20 -23.94
N PRO A 79 -15.76 13.11 -23.00
CA PRO A 79 -16.10 14.49 -23.34
C PRO A 79 -14.86 15.31 -23.74
N PHE A 80 -13.66 14.72 -23.69
CA PHE A 80 -12.40 15.42 -23.88
C PHE A 80 -11.49 14.63 -24.83
N ASP A 81 -10.83 15.31 -25.76
CA ASP A 81 -9.78 14.68 -26.58
C ASP A 81 -8.69 14.10 -25.66
N GLY A 82 -8.52 12.78 -25.70
CA GLY A 82 -7.49 12.07 -24.93
C GLY A 82 -7.94 11.34 -23.66
N CYS A 83 -9.06 10.60 -23.68
CA CYS A 83 -9.25 9.52 -22.72
C CYS A 83 -8.27 8.38 -22.96
N VAL A 84 -7.97 7.64 -21.89
CA VAL A 84 -7.23 6.38 -21.99
C VAL A 84 -8.20 5.26 -22.36
N ARG A 85 -7.75 4.26 -23.14
CA ARG A 85 -8.60 3.13 -23.56
C ARG A 85 -9.20 2.41 -22.33
N PRO A 86 -10.48 2.02 -22.36
CA PRO A 86 -11.13 1.35 -21.22
C PRO A 86 -10.49 0.01 -20.89
N PHE A 87 -10.07 -0.74 -21.90
CA PHE A 87 -9.40 -2.03 -21.75
C PHE A 87 -8.02 -1.93 -22.39
N VAL A 88 -7.00 -2.14 -21.57
CA VAL A 88 -5.62 -2.30 -22.01
C VAL A 88 -5.07 -3.50 -21.26
N PRO A 89 -4.53 -4.52 -21.94
CA PRO A 89 -4.03 -5.70 -21.26
C PRO A 89 -2.80 -5.32 -20.42
N MET A 90 -3.01 -5.24 -19.11
CA MET A 90 -1.91 -5.26 -18.16
C MET A 90 -1.76 -6.70 -17.65
N ALA A 91 -0.51 -7.14 -17.56
CA ALA A 91 -0.21 -8.55 -17.31
C ALA A 91 -0.98 -9.10 -16.08
N PRO A 92 -1.61 -10.28 -16.23
CA PRO A 92 -2.59 -10.78 -15.28
C PRO A 92 -1.97 -11.02 -13.90
N LEU A 93 -2.77 -10.77 -12.87
CA LEU A 93 -2.44 -11.04 -11.47
C LEU A 93 -3.50 -11.98 -10.89
N TRP A 94 -3.80 -13.08 -11.59
CA TRP A 94 -4.66 -14.10 -11.01
C TRP A 94 -3.90 -14.86 -9.93
N ILE A 95 -4.58 -15.07 -8.82
CA ILE A 95 -4.13 -15.89 -7.71
C ILE A 95 -5.11 -17.05 -7.52
N ALA A 96 -4.64 -18.23 -7.13
CA ALA A 96 -5.42 -19.46 -7.25
C ALA A 96 -5.40 -20.33 -5.98
N SER A 97 -6.56 -20.87 -5.61
CA SER A 97 -6.68 -22.03 -4.72
C SER A 97 -6.92 -23.24 -5.59
N LYS A 98 -5.90 -24.07 -5.77
CA LYS A 98 -5.97 -25.20 -6.70
C LYS A 98 -6.87 -26.32 -6.19
N GLY A 99 -6.89 -26.54 -4.88
CA GLY A 99 -7.73 -27.57 -4.24
C GLY A 99 -9.22 -27.27 -4.40
N ASP A 100 -9.60 -26.00 -4.27
CA ASP A 100 -10.99 -25.54 -4.38
C ASP A 100 -11.36 -25.09 -5.81
N GLN A 101 -10.40 -25.13 -6.75
CA GLN A 101 -10.55 -24.61 -8.12
C GLN A 101 -11.07 -23.16 -8.18
N ILE A 102 -10.59 -22.32 -7.26
CA ILE A 102 -10.95 -20.90 -7.18
C ILE A 102 -9.81 -20.07 -7.74
N ALA A 103 -10.13 -19.09 -8.58
CA ALA A 103 -9.20 -18.05 -9.01
C ALA A 103 -9.74 -16.65 -8.71
N ALA A 104 -8.86 -15.75 -8.28
CA ALA A 104 -9.24 -14.38 -8.00
C ALA A 104 -8.28 -13.39 -8.65
N CYS A 105 -8.82 -12.30 -9.18
CA CYS A 105 -8.01 -11.25 -9.78
C CYS A 105 -7.47 -10.31 -8.68
N LYS A 106 -6.15 -10.30 -8.47
CA LYS A 106 -5.48 -9.38 -7.55
C LYS A 106 -5.33 -8.00 -8.21
N ILE A 107 -6.31 -7.14 -7.97
CA ILE A 107 -6.25 -5.72 -8.34
C ILE A 107 -5.73 -4.93 -7.14
N GLU A 108 -4.64 -4.19 -7.30
CA GLU A 108 -4.12 -3.39 -6.20
C GLU A 108 -5.16 -2.36 -5.75
N LYS A 109 -5.15 -2.11 -4.44
CA LYS A 109 -6.05 -1.15 -3.74
C LYS A 109 -7.53 -1.56 -3.70
N ASN A 110 -7.87 -2.75 -4.20
CA ASN A 110 -9.17 -3.39 -4.07
C ASN A 110 -9.14 -4.51 -3.02
N MET A 111 -8.69 -4.18 -1.80
CA MET A 111 -8.57 -5.19 -0.74
C MET A 111 -7.59 -6.33 -1.11
N SER A 112 -6.59 -6.05 -1.96
CA SER A 112 -5.61 -7.02 -2.48
C SER A 112 -4.89 -7.80 -1.37
N THR A 113 -4.51 -7.16 -0.26
CA THR A 113 -3.87 -7.84 0.87
C THR A 113 -4.76 -8.89 1.52
N PHE A 114 -6.02 -8.56 1.79
CA PHE A 114 -6.97 -9.51 2.36
C PHE A 114 -7.31 -10.61 1.36
N LEU A 115 -7.46 -10.28 0.08
CA LEU A 115 -7.70 -11.26 -0.97
C LEU A 115 -6.55 -12.29 -1.01
N THR A 116 -5.30 -11.82 -0.97
CA THR A 116 -4.13 -12.68 -0.90
C THR A 116 -4.11 -13.53 0.37
N ALA A 117 -4.44 -12.98 1.53
CA ALA A 117 -4.57 -13.72 2.78
C ALA A 117 -5.64 -14.82 2.71
N MET A 118 -6.79 -14.52 2.09
CA MET A 118 -7.86 -15.49 1.90
C MET A 118 -7.41 -16.65 1.00
N MET A 119 -6.74 -16.37 -0.12
CA MET A 119 -6.22 -17.43 -0.99
C MET A 119 -5.09 -18.23 -0.33
N CYS A 120 -4.30 -17.61 0.54
CA CYS A 120 -3.34 -18.29 1.39
C CYS A 120 -4.03 -19.26 2.36
N TYR A 121 -5.08 -18.80 3.05
CA TYR A 121 -5.88 -19.61 3.96
C TYR A 121 -6.54 -20.81 3.26
N LEU A 122 -7.10 -20.61 2.06
CA LEU A 122 -7.73 -21.68 1.28
C LEU A 122 -6.73 -22.78 0.89
N ASN A 123 -5.52 -22.40 0.48
CA ASN A 123 -4.48 -23.35 0.09
C ASN A 123 -3.75 -24.02 1.28
N ARG A 124 -3.73 -23.38 2.46
CA ARG A 124 -2.91 -23.77 3.62
C ARG A 124 -3.65 -23.55 4.94
N THR A 125 -4.87 -24.08 5.03
CA THR A 125 -5.77 -23.82 6.17
C THR A 125 -5.12 -24.20 7.50
N GLU A 126 -4.61 -25.42 7.59
CA GLU A 126 -4.02 -25.95 8.84
C GLU A 126 -2.78 -25.15 9.25
N GLU A 127 -1.85 -24.88 8.32
CA GLU A 127 -0.63 -24.16 8.67
C GLU A 127 -0.90 -22.68 9.00
N PHE A 128 -1.86 -22.06 8.30
CA PHE A 128 -2.27 -20.68 8.58
C PHE A 128 -2.85 -20.55 9.99
N LEU A 129 -3.74 -21.46 10.39
CA LEU A 129 -4.34 -21.49 11.73
C LEU A 129 -3.32 -21.89 12.81
N ALA A 130 -2.48 -22.89 12.57
CA ALA A 130 -1.44 -23.32 13.50
C ALA A 130 -0.40 -22.21 13.78
N ALA A 131 -0.16 -21.33 12.81
CA ALA A 131 0.66 -20.13 12.99
C ALA A 131 -0.05 -18.99 13.75
N GLY A 132 -1.27 -19.21 14.26
CA GLY A 132 -2.06 -18.22 14.99
C GLY A 132 -2.46 -17.01 14.13
N ARG A 133 -2.56 -17.20 12.81
CA ARG A 133 -2.89 -16.12 11.88
C ARG A 133 -4.41 -15.98 11.73
N ALA A 134 -4.85 -14.75 11.53
CA ALA A 134 -6.22 -14.42 11.15
C ALA A 134 -6.22 -13.52 9.92
N LEU A 135 -7.24 -13.61 9.05
CA LEU A 135 -7.31 -12.82 7.81
C LEU A 135 -7.17 -11.30 8.06
N HIS A 136 -7.75 -10.80 9.15
CA HIS A 136 -7.69 -9.38 9.51
C HIS A 136 -6.34 -8.95 10.11
N SER A 137 -5.51 -9.91 10.53
CA SER A 137 -4.17 -9.65 11.09
C SER A 137 -3.07 -9.59 10.03
N GLU A 138 -3.40 -9.92 8.77
CA GLU A 138 -2.50 -9.86 7.64
C GLU A 138 -2.34 -8.42 7.16
N SER A 139 -1.09 -8.01 6.90
CA SER A 139 -0.77 -6.68 6.38
C SER A 139 0.30 -6.81 5.29
N TRP A 140 0.50 -5.81 4.43
CA TRP A 140 1.48 -5.90 3.34
C TRP A 140 2.89 -6.35 3.81
N ASN A 141 3.31 -5.91 4.99
CA ASN A 141 4.61 -6.25 5.60
C ASN A 141 4.64 -7.63 6.25
N GLN A 142 3.50 -8.07 6.79
CA GLN A 142 3.36 -9.29 7.58
C GLN A 142 2.31 -10.17 6.92
N ARG A 143 2.73 -10.93 5.91
CA ARG A 143 1.91 -11.92 5.21
C ARG A 143 2.48 -13.30 5.43
N TYR A 144 1.63 -14.26 5.82
CA TYR A 144 2.08 -15.63 6.06
C TYR A 144 2.61 -16.29 4.77
N CYS A 145 1.88 -16.12 3.66
CA CYS A 145 2.26 -16.73 2.37
C CYS A 145 3.21 -15.89 1.51
N ARG A 146 3.78 -14.78 2.04
CA ARG A 146 4.61 -13.84 1.26
C ARG A 146 5.69 -14.52 0.40
N ASN A 147 6.39 -15.48 0.99
CA ASN A 147 7.53 -16.15 0.36
C ASN A 147 7.15 -17.51 -0.26
N THR A 148 5.86 -17.80 -0.44
CA THR A 148 5.38 -19.07 -1.00
C THR A 148 4.48 -18.84 -2.21
N ILE A 149 3.17 -18.98 -2.04
CA ILE A 149 2.17 -18.84 -3.10
C ILE A 149 2.24 -17.44 -3.71
N GLU A 150 2.35 -16.41 -2.88
CA GLU A 150 2.41 -15.03 -3.32
C GLU A 150 3.67 -14.73 -4.14
N PHE A 151 4.82 -15.24 -3.71
CA PHE A 151 6.07 -15.11 -4.44
C PHE A 151 5.99 -15.84 -5.79
N ILE A 152 5.43 -17.06 -5.82
CA ILE A 152 5.25 -17.82 -7.05
C ILE A 152 4.32 -17.09 -7.99
N GLU A 153 3.19 -16.56 -7.52
CA GLU A 153 2.20 -15.85 -8.34
C GLU A 153 2.70 -14.47 -8.81
N GLU A 154 3.56 -13.79 -8.03
CA GLU A 154 4.21 -12.55 -8.46
C GLU A 154 5.26 -12.79 -9.58
N ASN A 155 5.93 -13.96 -9.57
CA ASN A 155 6.96 -14.32 -10.57
C ASN A 155 6.44 -15.17 -11.73
N ARG A 156 5.36 -15.91 -11.51
CA ARG A 156 4.67 -16.82 -12.45
C ARG A 156 3.17 -16.74 -12.17
N PRO A 157 2.52 -15.63 -12.57
CA PRO A 157 1.10 -15.44 -12.32
C PRO A 157 0.31 -16.62 -12.88
N PHE A 158 -0.69 -17.04 -12.12
CA PHE A 158 -1.61 -18.04 -12.61
C PHE A 158 -2.29 -17.50 -13.86
N ASN A 159 -2.34 -18.29 -14.91
CA ASN A 159 -3.04 -17.92 -16.12
C ASN A 159 -4.13 -18.95 -16.38
N LEU A 160 -5.37 -18.53 -16.20
CA LEU A 160 -6.54 -19.37 -16.48
C LEU A 160 -6.51 -19.89 -17.92
N SER A 161 -5.96 -19.11 -18.86
CA SER A 161 -5.83 -19.52 -20.26
C SER A 161 -4.80 -20.62 -20.50
N ASP A 162 -3.91 -20.90 -19.55
CA ASP A 162 -2.93 -22.01 -19.65
C ASP A 162 -3.58 -23.35 -19.27
N LEU A 163 -4.79 -23.34 -18.71
CA LEU A 163 -5.52 -24.56 -18.40
C LEU A 163 -6.29 -25.10 -19.61
N PRO A 164 -6.42 -26.44 -19.76
CA PRO A 164 -7.25 -27.02 -20.80
C PRO A 164 -8.70 -26.47 -20.76
N PRO A 165 -9.36 -26.21 -21.90
CA PRO A 165 -10.72 -25.63 -21.94
C PRO A 165 -11.80 -26.40 -21.17
N ARG A 166 -11.60 -27.70 -20.94
CA ARG A 166 -12.49 -28.53 -20.10
C ARG A 166 -12.26 -28.32 -18.61
N GLN A 167 -11.05 -27.93 -18.22
CA GLN A 167 -10.71 -27.57 -16.85
C GLN A 167 -11.08 -26.12 -16.57
N THR A 168 -10.90 -25.16 -17.50
CA THR A 168 -11.26 -23.76 -17.25
C THR A 168 -12.73 -23.55 -16.88
N LYS A 169 -13.65 -24.36 -17.43
CA LYS A 169 -15.08 -24.32 -17.08
C LYS A 169 -15.40 -24.77 -15.66
N SER A 170 -14.50 -25.47 -14.97
CA SER A 170 -14.70 -25.90 -13.59
C SER A 170 -14.13 -24.92 -12.57
N TRP A 171 -13.53 -23.80 -13.01
CA TRP A 171 -12.97 -22.82 -12.07
C TRP A 171 -14.01 -21.76 -11.70
N HIS A 172 -14.13 -21.53 -10.41
CA HIS A 172 -14.90 -20.41 -9.88
C HIS A 172 -14.00 -19.19 -9.81
N THR A 173 -14.37 -18.15 -10.52
CA THR A 173 -13.57 -16.92 -10.66
C THR A 173 -14.27 -15.75 -10.01
N MET A 174 -13.54 -14.96 -9.22
CA MET A 174 -14.06 -13.73 -8.64
C MET A 174 -13.14 -12.53 -8.83
N VAL A 175 -13.74 -11.35 -8.80
CA VAL A 175 -13.04 -10.07 -8.89
C VAL A 175 -13.63 -9.13 -7.85
N ILE A 176 -12.77 -8.63 -6.97
CA ILE A 176 -13.15 -7.56 -6.04
C ILE A 176 -12.91 -6.23 -6.75
N VAL A 177 -13.99 -5.46 -6.93
CA VAL A 177 -13.97 -4.12 -7.51
C VAL A 177 -14.30 -3.08 -6.46
N ARG A 178 -13.79 -1.87 -6.62
CA ARG A 178 -13.99 -0.75 -5.69
C ARG A 178 -14.44 0.48 -6.46
N ASP A 179 -15.13 1.41 -5.81
CA ASP A 179 -15.35 2.74 -6.38
C ASP A 179 -14.02 3.34 -6.89
N PRO A 180 -13.93 3.78 -8.16
CA PRO A 180 -12.67 4.25 -8.74
C PRO A 180 -12.03 5.43 -8.00
N LEU A 181 -12.83 6.34 -7.46
CA LEU A 181 -12.35 7.51 -6.73
C LEU A 181 -11.80 7.09 -5.36
N ASP A 182 -12.55 6.26 -4.62
CA ASP A 182 -12.08 5.73 -3.34
C ASP A 182 -10.78 4.92 -3.50
N ARG A 183 -10.68 4.15 -4.58
CA ARG A 183 -9.47 3.39 -4.92
C ARG A 183 -8.30 4.33 -5.20
N PHE A 184 -8.52 5.38 -5.99
CA PHE A 184 -7.52 6.38 -6.30
C PHE A 184 -7.01 7.07 -5.03
N VAL A 185 -7.90 7.57 -4.18
CA VAL A 185 -7.56 8.24 -2.92
C VAL A 185 -6.75 7.30 -2.02
N SER A 186 -7.21 6.05 -1.88
CA SER A 186 -6.50 5.02 -1.12
C SER A 186 -5.08 4.79 -1.65
N GLY A 187 -4.91 4.75 -2.98
CA GLY A 187 -3.61 4.61 -3.63
C GLY A 187 -2.71 5.80 -3.39
N PHE A 188 -3.24 7.01 -3.58
CA PHE A 188 -2.50 8.26 -3.45
C PHE A 188 -2.03 8.48 -2.02
N VAL A 189 -2.92 8.30 -1.04
CA VAL A 189 -2.57 8.43 0.39
C VAL A 189 -1.48 7.43 0.77
N GLU A 190 -1.63 6.15 0.41
CA GLU A 190 -0.62 5.15 0.74
C GLU A 190 0.72 5.42 0.05
N LYS A 191 0.72 5.64 -1.27
CA LYS A 191 1.95 5.66 -2.08
C LYS A 191 2.62 7.01 -2.16
N CYS A 192 1.91 8.12 -1.93
CA CYS A 192 2.43 9.46 -2.08
C CYS A 192 2.52 10.24 -0.77
N LEU A 193 1.66 9.95 0.21
CA LEU A 193 1.66 10.66 1.48
C LEU A 193 2.33 9.84 2.60
N ASN A 194 1.95 8.57 2.76
CA ASN A 194 2.39 7.74 3.89
C ASN A 194 3.79 7.13 3.73
N THR A 195 4.28 6.98 2.50
CA THR A 195 5.59 6.39 2.18
C THR A 195 6.74 7.38 2.29
N GLN A 196 6.52 8.65 2.69
CA GLN A 196 7.60 9.61 2.84
C GLN A 196 8.36 9.39 4.17
N PRO A 197 9.72 9.39 4.21
CA PRO A 197 10.67 9.67 3.14
C PRO A 197 11.41 8.40 2.62
N SER A 198 10.71 7.37 2.17
CA SER A 198 11.33 6.14 1.65
C SER A 198 12.15 6.39 0.36
N PRO A 199 13.34 5.78 0.17
CA PRO A 199 14.10 5.91 -1.07
C PRO A 199 13.22 5.57 -2.29
N GLY A 200 13.07 6.51 -3.22
CA GLY A 200 12.20 6.34 -4.40
C GLY A 200 10.80 6.97 -4.30
N TRP A 201 10.34 7.41 -3.12
CA TRP A 201 8.99 8.00 -2.95
C TRP A 201 8.70 9.16 -3.91
N ARG A 202 9.71 10.01 -4.16
CA ARG A 202 9.60 11.14 -5.09
C ARG A 202 9.36 10.70 -6.52
N TYR A 203 9.81 9.51 -6.92
CA TYR A 203 9.66 9.02 -8.29
C TYR A 203 8.31 8.36 -8.50
N ILE A 204 7.83 7.56 -7.54
CA ILE A 204 6.51 6.89 -7.58
C ILE A 204 5.38 7.90 -7.74
N CYS A 205 5.56 9.11 -7.19
CA CYS A 205 4.56 10.18 -7.24
C CYS A 205 4.97 11.31 -8.17
N TYR A 206 5.74 10.98 -9.20
CA TYR A 206 6.11 11.87 -10.31
C TYR A 206 6.69 13.23 -9.90
N ARG A 207 7.33 13.28 -8.73
CA ARG A 207 7.88 14.50 -8.10
C ARG A 207 6.82 15.58 -7.90
N CYS A 208 5.57 15.20 -7.67
CA CYS A 208 4.46 16.11 -7.38
C CYS A 208 4.37 16.51 -5.90
N PHE A 209 5.15 15.89 -5.01
CA PHE A 209 5.25 16.28 -3.59
C PHE A 209 3.90 16.37 -2.84
N GLY A 210 2.92 15.53 -3.20
CA GLY A 210 1.59 15.51 -2.59
C GLY A 210 0.56 16.39 -3.29
N ASP A 211 0.93 17.09 -4.36
CA ASP A 211 -0.03 17.82 -5.21
C ASP A 211 -0.83 16.83 -6.08
N ILE A 212 -2.14 16.72 -5.81
CA ILE A 212 -3.05 15.81 -6.50
C ILE A 212 -3.21 16.20 -7.97
N SER A 213 -3.29 17.50 -8.29
CA SER A 213 -3.51 17.97 -9.66
C SER A 213 -2.32 17.66 -10.57
N CYS A 214 -1.09 17.92 -10.08
CA CYS A 214 0.15 17.49 -10.70
C CYS A 214 0.15 15.98 -10.90
N PHE A 215 -0.17 15.21 -9.85
CA PHE A 215 -0.13 13.76 -9.92
C PHE A 215 -1.12 13.20 -10.95
N LEU A 216 -2.34 13.73 -10.99
CA LEU A 216 -3.36 13.33 -11.97
C LEU A 216 -2.94 13.62 -13.41
N ASN A 217 -2.34 14.79 -13.65
CA ASN A 217 -1.84 15.17 -14.98
C ASN A 217 -0.72 14.23 -15.44
N GLU A 218 0.26 13.96 -14.57
CA GLU A 218 1.35 13.02 -14.86
C GLU A 218 0.83 11.59 -15.01
N LEU A 219 -0.07 11.14 -14.15
CA LEU A 219 -0.69 9.82 -14.26
C LEU A 219 -1.41 9.66 -15.60
N LEU A 220 -2.22 10.64 -16.01
CA LEU A 220 -2.93 10.60 -17.29
C LEU A 220 -1.95 10.52 -18.46
N HIS A 221 -0.87 11.32 -18.44
CA HIS A 221 0.19 11.25 -19.44
C HIS A 221 0.78 9.83 -19.48
N ARG A 222 1.19 9.27 -18.34
CA ARG A 222 1.80 7.94 -18.26
C ARG A 222 0.87 6.82 -18.73
N LEU A 223 -0.41 6.89 -18.40
CA LEU A 223 -1.41 5.91 -18.85
C LEU A 223 -1.60 5.98 -20.38
N LYS A 224 -1.61 7.17 -20.97
CA LYS A 224 -1.60 7.34 -22.43
C LYS A 224 -0.34 6.75 -23.07
N SER A 225 0.83 6.96 -22.47
CA SER A 225 2.08 6.36 -22.95
C SER A 225 2.06 4.82 -22.84
N PHE A 226 1.51 4.28 -21.75
CA PHE A 226 1.40 2.83 -21.54
C PHE A 226 0.54 2.16 -22.62
N VAL A 227 -0.55 2.81 -23.07
CA VAL A 227 -1.38 2.33 -24.18
C VAL A 227 -0.57 2.09 -25.45
N LEU A 228 0.42 2.95 -25.73
CA LEU A 228 1.25 2.90 -26.93
C LEU A 228 2.42 1.94 -26.76
N LYS A 229 3.03 1.91 -25.56
CA LYS A 229 4.18 1.07 -25.22
C LYS A 229 3.98 0.50 -23.81
N PRO A 230 3.37 -0.69 -23.69
CA PRO A 230 3.12 -1.31 -22.39
C PRO A 230 4.45 -1.61 -21.68
N GLN A 231 4.69 -0.90 -20.59
CA GLN A 231 5.82 -1.15 -19.70
C GLN A 231 5.32 -1.20 -18.26
N ARG A 232 5.67 -2.29 -17.55
CA ARG A 232 5.28 -2.45 -16.15
C ARG A 232 5.99 -1.38 -15.31
N HIS A 233 5.19 -0.45 -14.80
CA HIS A 233 5.60 0.56 -13.84
C HIS A 233 4.83 0.36 -12.54
N ILE A 234 5.48 0.57 -11.40
CA ILE A 234 4.86 0.38 -10.07
C ILE A 234 3.65 1.31 -9.90
N GLU A 235 3.66 2.47 -10.55
CA GLU A 235 2.59 3.44 -10.57
C GLU A 235 1.38 2.91 -11.35
N ALA A 236 1.60 2.31 -12.52
CA ALA A 236 0.53 1.67 -13.30
C ALA A 236 -0.13 0.54 -12.49
N GLN A 237 0.65 -0.24 -11.73
CA GLN A 237 0.12 -1.30 -10.86
C GLN A 237 -0.76 -0.78 -9.71
N HIS A 238 -0.70 0.49 -9.32
CA HIS A 238 -1.53 1.00 -8.22
C HIS A 238 -2.66 1.93 -8.72
N PHE A 239 -2.46 2.56 -9.88
CA PHE A 239 -3.32 3.63 -10.36
C PHE A 239 -3.95 3.39 -11.74
N ALA A 240 -3.54 2.36 -12.49
CA ALA A 240 -4.21 2.01 -13.74
C ALA A 240 -5.69 1.65 -13.51
N PRO A 241 -6.57 1.90 -14.49
CA PRO A 241 -7.96 1.47 -14.42
C PRO A 241 -8.10 0.00 -14.04
N GLN A 242 -9.08 -0.32 -13.19
CA GLN A 242 -9.30 -1.68 -12.70
C GLN A 242 -9.57 -2.66 -13.86
N THR A 243 -10.23 -2.17 -14.92
CA THR A 243 -10.53 -2.91 -16.15
C THR A 243 -9.29 -3.35 -16.95
N TRP A 244 -8.11 -2.81 -16.65
CA TRP A 244 -6.86 -3.20 -17.33
C TRP A 244 -6.26 -4.48 -16.77
N TYR A 245 -6.73 -4.92 -15.60
CA TYR A 245 -6.26 -6.12 -14.95
C TYR A 245 -6.93 -7.35 -15.54
N CYS A 246 -6.23 -8.48 -15.47
CA CYS A 246 -6.80 -9.83 -15.56
C CYS A 246 -7.56 -10.19 -16.85
N GLY A 247 -7.57 -9.34 -17.88
CA GLY A 247 -8.10 -9.68 -19.19
C GLY A 247 -9.60 -10.01 -19.21
N PHE A 248 -10.42 -9.18 -18.53
CA PHE A 248 -11.86 -9.40 -18.35
C PHE A 248 -12.68 -9.66 -19.63
N GLU A 249 -12.15 -9.33 -20.80
CA GLU A 249 -12.82 -9.57 -22.09
C GLU A 249 -13.04 -11.08 -22.38
N ASN A 250 -12.22 -11.96 -21.80
CA ASN A 250 -12.18 -13.38 -22.18
C ASN A 250 -12.41 -14.35 -21.01
N ILE A 251 -12.80 -13.86 -19.83
CA ILE A 251 -12.92 -14.65 -18.61
C ILE A 251 -14.26 -14.33 -17.97
N GLU A 252 -15.04 -15.36 -17.65
CA GLU A 252 -16.24 -15.25 -16.81
C GLU A 252 -15.79 -15.00 -15.36
N TYR A 253 -16.52 -14.17 -14.60
CA TYR A 253 -16.20 -13.90 -13.19
C TYR A 253 -17.42 -13.39 -12.40
N LYS A 254 -17.43 -13.67 -11.09
CA LYS A 254 -18.34 -13.04 -10.14
C LYS A 254 -17.75 -11.73 -9.62
N LEU A 255 -18.51 -10.64 -9.73
CA LEU A 255 -18.14 -9.35 -9.16
C LEU A 255 -18.49 -9.29 -7.67
N ILE A 256 -17.53 -8.81 -6.88
CA ILE A 256 -17.68 -8.54 -5.45
C ILE A 256 -17.39 -7.05 -5.25
N ASN A 257 -18.35 -6.30 -4.70
CA ASN A 257 -18.21 -4.87 -4.52
C ASN A 257 -17.59 -4.57 -3.16
N TYR A 258 -16.40 -3.96 -3.16
CA TYR A 258 -15.73 -3.51 -1.94
C TYR A 258 -16.43 -2.27 -1.38
N GLY A 259 -17.07 -2.45 -0.23
CA GLY A 259 -17.71 -1.40 0.53
C GLY A 259 -16.77 -0.70 1.52
N THR A 260 -16.85 0.63 1.61
CA THR A 260 -16.06 1.42 2.57
C THR A 260 -16.80 1.67 3.89
N ASP A 261 -18.13 1.79 3.88
CA ASP A 261 -19.00 1.90 5.05
C ASP A 261 -19.42 0.54 5.63
N HIS A 262 -20.03 0.53 6.81
CA HIS A 262 -20.42 -0.72 7.49
C HIS A 262 -21.42 -1.55 6.67
N ALA A 263 -22.47 -0.93 6.13
CA ALA A 263 -23.51 -1.65 5.43
C ALA A 263 -22.98 -2.26 4.13
N SER A 264 -22.14 -1.52 3.39
CA SER A 264 -21.52 -2.05 2.18
C SER A 264 -20.45 -3.12 2.46
N ARG A 265 -19.74 -3.05 3.59
CA ARG A 265 -18.87 -4.16 4.06
C ARG A 265 -19.65 -5.43 4.38
N ASP A 266 -20.81 -5.32 5.00
CA ASP A 266 -21.66 -6.47 5.27
C ASP A 266 -22.15 -7.13 3.97
N VAL A 267 -22.51 -6.32 2.97
CA VAL A 267 -22.85 -6.81 1.62
C VAL A 267 -21.66 -7.55 1.01
N MET A 268 -20.47 -6.95 1.03
CA MET A 268 -19.26 -7.56 0.50
C MET A 268 -18.95 -8.91 1.17
N ASN A 269 -19.02 -8.97 2.50
CA ASN A 269 -18.77 -10.19 3.26
C ASN A 269 -19.77 -11.30 2.90
N ARG A 270 -21.05 -10.96 2.71
CA ARG A 270 -22.05 -11.92 2.21
C ARG A 270 -21.73 -12.40 0.80
N GLN A 271 -21.36 -11.50 -0.12
CA GLN A 271 -21.00 -11.87 -1.49
C GLN A 271 -19.80 -12.84 -1.54
N ILE A 272 -18.79 -12.60 -0.69
CA ILE A 272 -17.63 -13.50 -0.54
C ILE A 272 -18.08 -14.86 0.01
N ALA A 273 -18.85 -14.87 1.09
CA ALA A 273 -19.33 -16.12 1.70
C ALA A 273 -20.17 -16.95 0.72
N GLU A 274 -21.12 -16.33 0.02
CA GLU A 274 -21.93 -16.98 -1.03
C GLU A 274 -21.06 -17.51 -2.17
N PHE A 275 -20.03 -16.77 -2.59
CA PHE A 275 -19.11 -17.24 -3.62
C PHE A 275 -18.36 -18.50 -3.17
N LEU A 276 -17.82 -18.50 -1.95
CA LEU A 276 -17.08 -19.64 -1.41
C LEU A 276 -17.99 -20.88 -1.25
N GLU A 277 -19.21 -20.70 -0.76
CA GLU A 277 -20.20 -21.77 -0.63
C GLU A 277 -20.59 -22.34 -2.02
N GLN A 278 -20.85 -21.48 -3.01
CA GLN A 278 -21.13 -21.89 -4.39
C GLN A 278 -19.94 -22.60 -5.05
N SER A 279 -18.72 -22.35 -4.58
CA SER A 279 -17.50 -23.00 -5.05
C SER A 279 -17.19 -24.31 -4.33
N GLY A 280 -18.07 -24.77 -3.43
CA GLY A 280 -17.89 -26.02 -2.69
C GLY A 280 -16.86 -25.94 -1.56
N VAL A 281 -16.48 -24.75 -1.12
CA VAL A 281 -15.58 -24.58 0.03
C VAL A 281 -16.34 -24.93 1.30
N GLU A 282 -15.95 -26.04 1.94
CA GLU A 282 -16.50 -26.44 3.24
C GLU A 282 -16.16 -25.41 4.33
N ARG A 283 -17.07 -25.19 5.28
CA ARG A 283 -16.76 -24.39 6.47
C ARG A 283 -15.74 -25.14 7.32
N ARG A 284 -14.49 -24.70 7.27
CA ARG A 284 -13.36 -25.21 8.07
C ARG A 284 -13.12 -24.31 9.27
#